data_AF-A0A1D2XBQ9-F1
#
_entry.id   AF-A0A1D2XBQ9-F1
#
_cell.length_a   1.000
_cell.length_b   1.000
_cell.length_c   1.000
_cell.angle_alpha   90.00
_cell.angle_beta   90.00
_cell.angle_gamma   90.00
#
_symmetry.space_group_name_H-M   'P 1'
#
loop_
_entity.id
_entity.type
_entity.pdbx_description
1 polymer ?
#
loop_
_entity_poly.entity_id
_entity_poly.type
_entity_poly.pdbx_seq_one_letter_code
_entity_poly.pdbx_strand_id
1 'polypeptide(L)'
;MSNKRHIEPLLWSLFGAGGTTIAFFFPAIILVILGVSLEMIPAEMLSYDRMSAFFLGSWIGKLALLVALVPSYWACTHRIYHGSHDLGFHPSGAVKALCYGSTLVLSVVTVLLLV
;
A
#
# COMPACT_ATOMS: atom_id res chain seq x y z
N MET A 1 0.35 13.54 -36.75
CA MET A 1 -0.41 13.53 -35.48
C MET A 1 0.58 13.26 -34.36
N SER A 2 0.79 14.19 -33.43
CA SER A 2 1.68 13.94 -32.28
C SER A 2 1.03 12.89 -31.39
N ASN A 3 1.64 11.71 -31.29
CA ASN A 3 1.16 10.63 -30.44
C ASN A 3 1.38 11.04 -28.97
N LYS A 4 0.33 11.52 -28.28
CA LYS A 4 0.41 11.83 -26.85
C LYS A 4 0.73 10.53 -26.11
N ARG A 5 1.88 10.48 -25.43
CA ARG A 5 2.24 9.34 -24.59
C ARG A 5 1.26 9.26 -23.42
N HIS A 6 0.69 8.08 -23.23
CA HIS A 6 -0.23 7.82 -22.13
C HIS A 6 0.58 7.52 -20.86
N ILE A 7 0.14 8.02 -19.70
CA ILE A 7 0.83 7.80 -18.41
C ILE A 7 0.58 6.42 -17.81
N GLU A 8 -0.31 5.64 -18.41
CA GLU A 8 -0.75 4.35 -17.90
C GLU A 8 0.36 3.32 -17.70
N PRO A 9 1.38 3.19 -18.59
CA PRO A 9 2.47 2.26 -18.34
C PRO A 9 3.22 2.53 -17.02
N LEU A 10 3.30 3.79 -16.58
CA LEU A 10 3.89 4.17 -15.29
C LEU A 10 2.96 3.79 -14.12
N LEU A 11 1.66 4.07 -14.24
CA LEU A 11 0.70 3.71 -13.19
C LEU A 11 0.57 2.19 -13.05
N TRP A 12 0.67 1.48 -14.17
CA TRP A 12 0.62 0.02 -14.22
C TRP A 12 1.87 -0.62 -13.63
N SER A 13 3.06 -0.03 -13.80
CA SER A 13 4.28 -0.55 -13.15
C SER A 13 4.23 -0.42 -11.63
N LEU A 14 3.72 0.70 -11.11
CA LEU A 14 3.49 0.91 -9.67
C LEU A 14 2.42 -0.05 -9.13
N PHE A 15 1.34 -0.27 -9.89
CA PHE A 15 0.34 -1.30 -9.60
C PHE A 15 0.97 -2.70 -9.54
N GLY A 16 1.82 -3.05 -10.52
CA GLY A 16 2.50 -4.34 -10.57
C GLY A 16 3.37 -4.58 -9.33
N ALA A 17 4.21 -3.59 -8.98
CA ALA A 17 5.04 -3.65 -7.77
C ALA A 17 4.19 -3.84 -6.50
N GLY A 18 3.12 -3.05 -6.34
CA GLY A 18 2.21 -3.18 -5.21
C GLY A 18 1.47 -4.52 -5.18
N GLY A 19 1.05 -5.04 -6.33
CA GLY A 19 0.39 -6.33 -6.44
C GLY A 19 1.30 -7.47 -5.98
N THR A 20 2.58 -7.44 -6.37
CA THR A 20 3.60 -8.37 -5.89
C THR A 20 3.82 -8.23 -4.39
N THR A 21 3.97 -7.01 -3.86
CA THR A 21 4.10 -6.78 -2.41
C THR A 21 2.93 -7.39 -1.65
N ILE A 22 1.69 -7.13 -2.06
CA ILE A 22 0.49 -7.69 -1.40
C ILE A 22 0.54 -9.22 -1.43
N ALA A 23 0.85 -9.82 -2.59
CA ALA A 23 0.87 -11.27 -2.74
C ALA A 23 1.88 -11.98 -1.82
N PHE A 24 3.04 -11.37 -1.56
CA PHE A 24 4.07 -11.97 -0.70
C PHE A 24 3.91 -11.64 0.78
N PHE A 25 3.57 -10.39 1.13
CA PHE A 25 3.63 -9.93 2.53
C PHE A 25 2.30 -10.10 3.27
N PHE A 26 1.17 -9.79 2.64
CA PHE A 26 -0.11 -9.71 3.34
C PHE A 26 -0.63 -11.06 3.84
N PRO A 27 -0.43 -12.21 3.17
CA PRO A 27 -0.81 -13.50 3.74
C PRO A 27 -0.15 -13.75 5.11
N ALA A 28 1.15 -13.48 5.23
CA ALA A 28 1.87 -13.66 6.49
C ALA A 28 1.39 -12.66 7.56
N ILE A 29 1.19 -11.38 7.20
CA ILE A 29 0.66 -10.36 8.12
C ILE A 29 -0.72 -10.76 8.65
N ILE A 30 -1.61 -11.21 7.76
CA ILE A 30 -2.96 -11.67 8.12
C ILE A 30 -2.87 -12.88 9.06
N LEU A 31 -2.02 -13.87 8.77
CA LEU A 31 -1.85 -15.05 9.61
C LEU A 31 -1.32 -14.70 11.01
N VAL A 32 -0.38 -13.75 11.13
CA VAL A 32 0.11 -13.30 12.44
C VAL A 32 -0.99 -12.62 13.24
N ILE A 33 -1.76 -11.72 12.61
CA ILE A 33 -2.88 -11.03 13.27
C ILE A 33 -3.99 -12.02 13.69
N LEU A 34 -4.32 -12.97 12.81
CA LEU A 34 -5.28 -14.02 13.12
C LEU A 34 -4.77 -14.95 14.22
N GLY A 35 -3.49 -15.31 14.20
CA GLY A 35 -2.87 -16.14 15.23
C GLY A 35 -2.97 -15.51 16.62
N VAL A 36 -2.78 -14.18 16.72
CA VAL A 36 -3.03 -13.46 17.97
C VAL A 36 -4.52 -13.41 18.33
N SER A 37 -5.39 -13.10 17.36
CA SER A 37 -6.85 -13.03 17.58
C SER A 37 -7.48 -14.36 18.00
N LEU A 38 -6.88 -15.49 17.59
CA LEU A 38 -7.31 -16.84 17.89
C LEU A 38 -6.53 -17.46 19.08
N GLU A 39 -5.77 -16.65 19.81
CA GLU A 39 -4.98 -17.08 20.99
C GLU A 39 -3.91 -18.15 20.67
N MET A 40 -3.56 -18.35 19.39
CA MET A 40 -2.46 -19.23 18.96
C MET A 40 -1.09 -18.58 19.14
N ILE A 41 -1.04 -17.24 19.19
CA ILE A 41 0.15 -16.43 19.43
C ILE A 41 -0.15 -15.52 20.63
N PRO A 42 0.77 -15.37 21.61
CA PRO A 42 0.57 -14.48 22.75
C PRO A 42 0.31 -13.04 22.29
N ALA A 43 -0.69 -12.37 22.88
CA ALA A 43 -1.08 -11.01 22.50
C ALA A 43 0.05 -9.99 22.69
N GLU A 44 0.94 -10.24 23.66
CA GLU A 44 2.12 -9.43 23.95
C GLU A 44 3.06 -9.33 22.74
N MET A 45 3.02 -10.28 21.80
CA MET A 45 3.82 -10.25 20.57
C MET A 45 3.45 -9.08 19.66
N LEU A 46 2.20 -8.61 19.71
CA LEU A 46 1.72 -7.42 19.00
C LEU A 46 1.45 -6.24 19.95
N SER A 47 2.01 -6.28 21.17
CA SER A 47 1.94 -5.14 22.09
C SER A 47 2.53 -3.88 21.47
N TYR A 48 1.97 -2.73 21.85
CA TYR A 48 2.43 -1.43 21.38
C TYR A 48 3.93 -1.24 21.60
N ASP A 49 4.45 -1.59 22.78
CA ASP A 49 5.86 -1.40 23.13
C ASP A 49 6.78 -2.22 22.22
N ARG A 50 6.47 -3.50 21.97
CA ARG A 50 7.27 -4.34 21.05
C ARG A 50 7.21 -3.84 19.62
N MET A 51 6.02 -3.52 19.14
CA MET A 51 5.80 -3.09 17.76
C MET A 51 6.49 -1.75 17.49
N SER A 52 6.31 -0.77 18.38
CA SER A 52 6.97 0.54 18.27
C SER A 52 8.50 0.42 18.41
N ALA A 53 9.00 -0.37 19.35
CA ALA A 53 10.43 -0.60 19.50
C ALA A 53 11.07 -1.18 18.23
N PHE A 54 10.41 -2.14 17.57
CA PHE A 54 10.92 -2.70 16.32
C PHE A 54 10.76 -1.76 15.13
N PHE A 55 9.54 -1.30 14.87
CA PHE A 55 9.22 -0.56 13.65
C PHE A 55 9.71 0.88 13.64
N LEU A 56 9.82 1.53 14.81
CA LEU A 56 10.30 2.91 14.91
C LEU A 56 11.74 2.97 15.44
N GLY A 57 12.16 1.99 16.23
CA GLY A 57 13.51 1.93 16.80
C GLY A 57 14.58 1.30 15.90
N SER A 58 14.21 0.68 14.77
CA SER A 58 15.17 0.05 13.85
C SER A 58 14.97 0.48 12.40
N TRP A 59 16.08 0.69 11.68
CA TRP A 59 16.04 1.04 10.26
C TRP A 59 15.40 -0.07 9.41
N ILE A 60 15.58 -1.34 9.81
CA ILE A 60 15.00 -2.49 9.11
C ILE A 60 13.49 -2.57 9.33
N GLY A 61 12.99 -2.24 10.53
CA GLY A 61 11.56 -2.15 10.82
C GLY A 61 10.90 -1.02 10.01
N LYS A 62 11.52 0.17 10.00
CA LYS A 62 11.09 1.29 9.15
C LYS A 62 11.02 0.89 7.67
N LEU A 63 12.06 0.22 7.16
CA LEU A 63 12.09 -0.26 5.78
C LEU A 63 11.02 -1.32 5.51
N ALA A 64 10.77 -2.23 6.45
CA ALA A 64 9.71 -3.23 6.32
C ALA A 64 8.32 -2.59 6.19
N LEU A 65 8.04 -1.54 6.97
CA LEU A 65 6.80 -0.76 6.83
C LEU A 65 6.73 -0.08 5.46
N LEU A 66 7.79 0.57 5.00
CA LEU A 66 7.81 1.25 3.70
C LEU A 66 7.54 0.27 2.55
N VAL A 67 8.22 -0.88 2.55
CA VAL A 67 8.08 -1.91 1.52
C VAL A 67 6.68 -2.53 1.52
N ALA A 68 6.10 -2.77 2.70
CA ALA A 68 4.77 -3.36 2.81
C ALA A 68 3.64 -2.38 2.46
N LEU A 69 3.77 -1.11 2.86
CA LEU A 69 2.70 -0.13 2.77
C LEU A 69 2.69 0.64 1.44
N VAL A 70 3.80 1.28 1.08
CA VAL A 70 3.83 2.26 -0.01
C VAL A 70 3.46 1.63 -1.36
N PRO A 71 4.07 0.51 -1.81
CA PRO A 71 3.67 -0.15 -3.05
C PRO A 71 2.21 -0.60 -3.02
N SER A 72 1.74 -1.13 -1.88
CA SER A 72 0.37 -1.64 -1.72
C SER A 72 -0.68 -0.54 -1.93
N TYR A 73 -0.40 0.71 -1.54
CA TYR A 73 -1.29 1.84 -1.81
C TYR A 73 -1.54 2.04 -3.29
N TRP A 74 -0.49 1.94 -4.12
CA TRP A 74 -0.60 2.07 -5.57
C TRP A 74 -1.41 0.95 -6.19
N ALA A 75 -1.21 -0.28 -5.73
CA ALA A 75 -2.00 -1.42 -6.22
C ALA A 75 -3.49 -1.29 -5.87
N CYS A 76 -3.81 -0.91 -4.63
CA CYS A 76 -5.18 -0.71 -4.18
C CYS A 76 -5.88 0.41 -4.96
N THR A 77 -5.26 1.59 -5.04
CA THR A 77 -5.86 2.73 -5.76
C THR A 77 -6.04 2.44 -7.23
N HIS A 78 -5.09 1.79 -7.88
CA HIS A 78 -5.22 1.44 -9.30
C HIS A 78 -6.42 0.51 -9.54
N ARG A 79 -6.61 -0.51 -8.69
CA ARG A 79 -7.78 -1.41 -8.77
C ARG A 79 -9.08 -0.68 -8.47
N ILE A 80 -9.12 0.21 -7.48
CA ILE A 80 -10.33 0.98 -7.15
C ILE A 80 -10.71 1.91 -8.31
N TYR A 81 -9.73 2.62 -8.89
CA TYR A 81 -9.97 3.52 -10.01
C TYR A 81 -10.50 2.77 -11.24
N HIS A 82 -9.82 1.70 -11.68
CA HIS A 82 -10.28 0.90 -12.82
C HIS A 82 -11.57 0.14 -12.51
N GLY A 83 -11.71 -0.43 -11.32
CA GLY A 83 -12.93 -1.09 -10.88
C GLY A 83 -14.14 -0.16 -10.85
N SER A 84 -13.95 1.15 -10.63
CA SER A 84 -15.05 2.11 -10.75
C SER A 84 -15.60 2.20 -12.18
N HIS A 85 -14.72 2.11 -13.19
CA HIS A 85 -15.16 2.03 -14.59
C HIS A 85 -15.94 0.73 -14.86
N ASP A 86 -15.48 -0.39 -14.30
CA ASP A 86 -16.15 -1.68 -14.45
C ASP A 86 -17.54 -1.70 -13.79
N LEU A 87 -17.75 -0.89 -12.74
CA LEU A 87 -19.04 -0.68 -12.08
C LEU A 87 -19.95 0.32 -12.82
N GLY A 88 -19.53 0.84 -13.98
CA GLY A 88 -20.30 1.77 -14.80
C GLY A 88 -20.12 3.25 -14.45
N PHE A 89 -19.23 3.59 -13.52
CA PHE A 89 -18.86 4.99 -13.28
C PHE A 89 -17.95 5.49 -14.41
N HIS A 90 -18.10 6.77 -14.77
CA HIS A 90 -17.26 7.41 -15.78
C HIS A 90 -16.46 8.55 -15.13
N PRO A 91 -15.53 8.22 -14.21
CA PRO A 91 -14.75 9.22 -13.48
C PRO A 91 -13.99 10.11 -14.45
N SER A 92 -14.05 11.42 -14.21
CA SER A 92 -13.34 12.41 -15.01
C SER A 92 -11.83 12.33 -14.76
N GLY A 93 -11.04 13.00 -15.62
CA GLY A 93 -9.61 13.15 -15.39
C GLY A 93 -9.25 13.78 -14.04
N ALA A 94 -10.14 14.62 -13.48
CA ALA A 94 -9.96 15.17 -12.14
C ALA A 94 -10.07 14.10 -11.05
N VAL A 95 -10.99 13.14 -11.19
CA VAL A 95 -11.10 12.00 -10.27
C VAL A 95 -9.85 11.12 -10.37
N LYS A 96 -9.34 10.86 -11.58
CA LYS A 96 -8.05 10.17 -11.77
C LYS A 96 -6.92 10.88 -11.02
N ALA A 97 -6.81 12.21 -11.19
CA ALA A 97 -5.80 13.02 -10.51
C ALA A 97 -5.95 12.98 -8.99
N LEU A 98 -7.18 13.03 -8.46
CA LEU A 98 -7.45 12.93 -7.02
C LEU A 98 -7.10 11.55 -6.46
N CYS A 99 -7.45 10.47 -7.14
CA CYS A 99 -7.13 9.10 -6.73
C CYS A 99 -5.62 8.90 -6.64
N TYR A 100 -4.88 9.10 -7.74
CA TYR A 100 -3.43 8.87 -7.73
C TYR A 100 -2.66 9.95 -6.98
N GLY A 101 -3.16 11.19 -6.96
CA GLY A 101 -2.59 12.28 -6.18
C GLY A 101 -2.69 12.05 -4.67
N SER A 102 -3.84 11.54 -4.18
CA SER A 102 -3.98 11.17 -2.77
C SER A 102 -3.07 9.99 -2.40
N THR A 103 -2.89 9.00 -3.29
CA THR A 103 -1.91 7.93 -3.10
C THR A 103 -0.48 8.45 -3.02
N LEU A 104 -0.12 9.43 -3.85
CA LEU A 104 1.20 10.07 -3.79
C LEU A 104 1.40 10.81 -2.47
N VAL A 105 0.43 11.62 -2.04
CA VAL A 105 0.47 12.32 -0.76
C VAL A 105 0.61 11.34 0.39
N LEU A 106 -0.19 10.27 0.41
CA LEU A 106 -0.11 9.23 1.42
C LEU A 106 1.28 8.58 1.44
N SER A 107 1.84 8.25 0.26
CA SER A 107 3.19 7.69 0.15
C SER A 107 4.26 8.61 0.74
N VAL A 108 4.21 9.90 0.42
CA VAL A 108 5.16 10.91 0.94
C VAL A 108 5.01 11.07 2.45
N VAL A 109 3.79 11.16 2.96
CA VAL A 109 3.52 11.24 4.40
C VAL A 109 4.06 10.00 5.11
N THR A 110 3.85 8.80 4.59
CA THR A 110 4.40 7.56 5.16
C THR A 110 5.93 7.59 5.21
N VAL A 111 6.60 8.07 4.15
CA VAL A 111 8.07 8.23 4.15
C VAL A 111 8.50 9.24 5.20
N LEU A 112 7.88 10.42 5.26
CA LEU A 112 8.24 11.47 6.21
C LEU A 112 8.04 11.06 7.68
N LEU A 113 7.05 10.22 7.96
CA LEU A 113 6.80 9.71 9.32
C LEU A 113 7.79 8.62 9.75
N LEU A 114 8.44 7.95 8.79
CA LEU A 114 9.34 6.83 9.06
C LEU A 114 10.83 7.17 8.93
N VAL A 115 11.19 8.23 8.22
CA VAL A 115 12.57 8.75 8.16
C VAL A 115 12.86 9.51 9.45
#